data_AF-A0A8T6WA52-F1
#
_entry.id   AF-A0A8T6WA52-F1
#
_cell.length_a   1.000
_cell.length_b   1.000
_cell.length_c   1.000
_cell.angle_alpha   90.00
_cell.angle_beta   90.00
_cell.angle_gamma   90.00
#
_symmetry.space_group_name_H-M   'P 1'
#
loop_
_entity.id
_entity.type
_entity.pdbx_description
1 polymer ?
#
loop_
_entity_poly.entity_id
_entity_poly.type
_entity_poly.pdbx_seq_one_letter_code
_entity_poly.pdbx_strand_id
1 'polypeptide(L)'
;GYHRPELTTDQAYAAIDELSRVANVGLPSLSFSGGEPLVRKDFFEVMAYAKKKIPYVSVATNGTLLTKENVKKLKNVGVDYVEISLDGARNEVHDSFRGVIGCFEKTMDG
;
A
#
# COMPACT_ATOMS: atom_id res chain seq x y z
N GLY A 1 13.51 -10.63 -16.98
CA GLY A 1 12.52 -9.54 -17.02
C GLY A 1 13.20 -8.25 -16.66
N TYR A 2 12.86 -7.14 -17.31
CA TYR A 2 13.42 -5.82 -16.98
C TYR A 2 12.99 -5.42 -15.56
N HIS A 3 13.86 -5.64 -14.56
CA HIS A 3 13.71 -4.98 -13.26
C HIS A 3 14.12 -3.52 -13.45
N ARG A 4 13.13 -2.63 -13.60
CA ARG A 4 13.41 -1.21 -13.39
C ARG A 4 13.69 -1.01 -11.90
N PRO A 5 14.73 -0.24 -11.54
CA PRO A 5 14.97 0.08 -10.14
C PRO A 5 13.75 0.81 -9.55
N GLU A 6 13.41 0.44 -8.31
CA GLU A 6 12.41 1.14 -7.51
C GLU A 6 12.80 2.61 -7.29
N LEU A 7 11.80 3.48 -7.14
CA LEU A 7 12.06 4.89 -6.81
C LEU A 7 12.74 4.99 -5.44
N THR A 8 13.79 5.80 -5.35
CA THR A 8 14.34 6.23 -4.05
C THR A 8 13.28 7.02 -3.27
N THR A 9 13.50 7.22 -1.99
CA THR A 9 12.62 8.05 -1.14
C THR A 9 12.47 9.46 -1.70
N ASP A 10 13.57 10.08 -2.11
CA ASP A 10 13.57 11.43 -2.71
C ASP A 10 12.79 11.49 -4.02
N GLN A 11 12.91 10.44 -4.85
CA GLN A 11 12.15 10.36 -6.10
C GLN A 11 10.66 10.18 -5.84
N ALA A 12 10.29 9.41 -4.81
CA ALA A 12 8.89 9.26 -4.42
C ALA A 12 8.32 10.58 -3.89
N TYR A 13 9.08 11.35 -3.11
CA TYR A 13 8.70 12.70 -2.67
C TYR A 13 8.52 13.65 -3.84
N ALA A 14 9.46 13.67 -4.79
CA ALA A 14 9.35 14.50 -5.98
C ALA A 14 8.09 14.16 -6.80
N ALA A 15 7.78 12.88 -6.97
CA ALA A 15 6.58 12.43 -7.64
C ALA A 15 5.30 12.87 -6.90
N ILE A 16 5.26 12.73 -5.57
CA ILE A 16 4.13 13.19 -4.75
C ILE A 16 3.96 14.72 -4.86
N ASP A 17 5.06 15.47 -4.87
CA ASP A 17 5.04 16.92 -5.06
C ASP A 17 4.44 17.31 -6.41
N GLU A 18 4.81 16.63 -7.49
CA GLU A 18 4.25 16.84 -8.82
C GLU A 18 2.75 16.50 -8.85
N LEU A 19 2.37 15.33 -8.33
CA LEU A 19 0.98 14.89 -8.26
C LEU A 19 0.10 15.84 -7.43
N SER A 20 0.64 16.40 -6.34
CA SER A 20 -0.08 17.36 -5.51
C SER A 20 -0.42 18.68 -6.22
N ARG A 21 0.17 18.93 -7.39
CA ARG A 21 -0.04 20.15 -8.19
C ARG A 21 -0.53 19.88 -9.61
N VAL A 22 -0.85 18.62 -9.95
CA VAL A 22 -1.27 18.25 -11.31
C VAL A 22 -2.46 19.11 -11.76
N ALA A 23 -2.39 19.62 -12.99
CA ALA A 23 -3.38 20.53 -13.57
C ALA A 23 -3.70 21.79 -12.71
N ASN A 24 -2.79 22.23 -11.82
CA ASN A 24 -2.98 23.32 -10.85
C ASN A 24 -4.12 23.11 -9.83
N VAL A 25 -4.64 21.88 -9.73
CA VAL A 25 -5.71 21.51 -8.78
C VAL A 25 -5.22 20.46 -7.79
N GLY A 26 -4.25 19.64 -8.19
CA GLY A 26 -3.73 18.54 -7.39
C GLY A 26 -4.56 17.27 -7.52
N LEU A 27 -3.91 16.14 -7.27
CA LEU A 27 -4.57 14.84 -7.33
C LEU A 27 -5.55 14.69 -6.15
N PRO A 28 -6.81 14.29 -6.39
CA PRO A 28 -7.77 14.12 -5.31
C PRO A 28 -7.46 12.90 -4.43
N SER A 29 -6.87 11.85 -5.02
CA SER A 29 -6.61 10.59 -4.33
C SER A 29 -5.36 9.88 -4.84
N LEU A 30 -4.56 9.31 -3.94
CA LEU A 30 -3.43 8.44 -4.25
C LEU A 30 -3.60 7.07 -3.58
N SER A 31 -3.33 5.99 -4.31
CA SER A 31 -3.30 4.63 -3.75
C SER A 31 -1.88 4.07 -3.83
N PHE A 32 -1.38 3.56 -2.71
CA PHE A 32 -0.14 2.79 -2.64
C PHE A 32 -0.43 1.34 -2.97
N SER A 33 0.19 0.85 -4.03
CA SER A 33 0.06 -0.53 -4.52
C SER A 33 1.44 -1.06 -4.93
N GLY A 34 1.50 -1.99 -5.89
CA GLY A 34 2.71 -2.62 -6.42
C GLY A 34 2.59 -4.13 -6.38
N GLY A 35 3.65 -4.81 -5.92
CA GLY A 35 3.54 -6.17 -5.39
C GLY A 35 2.91 -6.15 -4.00
N GLU A 36 3.70 -5.88 -2.97
CA GLU A 36 3.23 -5.65 -1.59
C GLU A 36 3.85 -4.38 -1.01
N PRO A 37 3.07 -3.30 -0.77
CA PRO A 37 3.61 -2.04 -0.28
C PRO A 37 4.37 -2.13 1.04
N LEU A 38 3.94 -3.01 1.95
CA LEU A 38 4.56 -3.15 3.28
C LEU A 38 5.98 -3.74 3.25
N VAL A 39 6.44 -4.26 2.09
CA VAL A 39 7.82 -4.73 1.90
C VAL A 39 8.79 -3.55 1.69
N ARG A 40 8.29 -2.39 1.25
CA ARG A 40 9.13 -1.21 1.01
C ARG A 40 9.59 -0.61 2.35
N LYS A 41 10.91 -0.48 2.54
CA LYS A 41 11.54 -0.08 3.82
C LYS A 41 11.08 1.27 4.35
N ASP A 42 10.88 2.24 3.45
CA ASP A 42 10.48 3.63 3.72
C ASP A 42 8.98 3.84 3.51
N PHE A 43 8.17 2.78 3.41
CA PHE A 43 6.74 2.85 3.08
C PHE A 43 5.96 3.85 3.96
N PHE A 44 6.09 3.75 5.28
CA PHE A 44 5.38 4.64 6.21
C PHE A 44 5.83 6.10 6.10
N GLU A 45 7.10 6.32 5.75
CA GLU A 45 7.68 7.65 5.56
C GLU A 45 7.07 8.32 4.32
N VAL A 46 7.08 7.59 3.20
CA VAL A 46 6.52 8.05 1.92
C VAL A 46 5.01 8.26 2.02
N MET A 47 4.30 7.34 2.68
CA MET A 47 2.86 7.47 2.89
C MET A 47 2.49 8.68 3.76
N ALA A 48 3.24 8.93 4.83
CA ALA A 48 3.04 10.12 5.66
C ALA A 48 3.31 11.42 4.88
N TYR A 49 4.29 11.41 3.97
CA TYR A 49 4.53 12.53 3.08
C TYR A 49 3.38 12.76 2.10
N ALA A 50 2.86 11.68 1.49
CA ALA A 50 1.69 11.74 0.63
C ALA A 50 0.47 12.32 1.35
N LYS A 51 0.17 11.84 2.58
CA LYS A 51 -1.02 12.27 3.30
C LYS A 51 -1.03 13.76 3.67
N LYS A 52 0.15 14.39 3.79
CA LYS A 52 0.26 15.85 4.00
C LYS A 52 -0.12 16.69 2.77
N LYS A 53 -0.16 16.08 1.59
CA LYS A 53 -0.26 16.79 0.29
C LYS A 53 -1.46 16.36 -0.54
N ILE A 54 -1.93 15.13 -0.35
CA ILE A 54 -3.01 14.53 -1.14
C ILE A 54 -4.18 14.26 -0.18
N PRO A 55 -5.39 14.76 -0.48
CA PRO A 55 -6.53 14.68 0.44
C PRO A 55 -6.89 13.25 0.84
N TYR A 56 -6.88 12.33 -0.12
CA TYR A 56 -7.27 10.94 0.07
C TYR A 56 -6.10 10.00 -0.25
N VAL A 57 -5.63 9.25 0.74
CA VAL A 57 -4.54 8.28 0.61
C VAL A 57 -5.04 6.91 1.03
N SER A 58 -4.84 5.94 0.16
CA SER A 58 -5.22 4.55 0.36
C SER A 58 -4.06 3.60 0.13
N VAL A 59 -4.21 2.36 0.59
CA VAL A 59 -3.26 1.27 0.33
C VAL A 59 -3.99 0.01 -0.07
N ALA A 60 -3.49 -0.66 -1.11
CA ALA A 60 -3.89 -2.00 -1.48
C ALA A 60 -2.80 -2.99 -1.06
N THR A 61 -3.16 -3.99 -0.25
CA THR A 61 -2.23 -4.97 0.33
C THR A 61 -2.78 -6.39 0.18
N ASN A 62 -1.88 -7.36 0.12
CA ASN A 62 -2.25 -8.77 0.23
C ASN A 62 -2.61 -9.19 1.67
N GLY A 63 -2.47 -8.30 2.65
CA GLY A 63 -2.85 -8.54 4.04
C GLY A 63 -1.86 -9.40 4.84
N THR A 64 -1.00 -10.18 4.19
CA THR A 64 -0.15 -11.18 4.86
C THR A 64 0.96 -10.61 5.76
N LEU A 65 1.27 -9.33 5.60
CA LEU A 65 2.24 -8.59 6.42
C LEU A 65 1.59 -7.64 7.41
N LEU A 66 0.26 -7.59 7.46
CA LEU A 66 -0.41 -6.79 8.47
C LEU A 66 -0.10 -7.35 9.86
N THR A 67 -0.07 -6.41 10.82
CA THR A 67 0.09 -6.69 12.23
C THR A 67 -0.64 -5.60 12.99
N LYS A 68 -1.04 -5.86 14.23
CA LYS A 68 -1.62 -4.83 15.11
C LYS A 68 -0.73 -3.58 15.23
N GLU A 69 0.58 -3.72 15.16
CA GLU A 69 1.51 -2.59 15.23
C GLU A 69 1.45 -1.73 13.96
N ASN A 70 1.56 -2.35 12.78
CA ASN A 70 1.63 -1.60 11.53
C ASN A 70 0.25 -1.07 11.09
N VAL A 71 -0.85 -1.74 11.46
CA VAL A 71 -2.22 -1.23 11.31
C VAL A 71 -2.42 0.03 12.15
N LYS A 72 -1.88 0.07 13.38
CA LYS A 72 -1.87 1.31 14.18
C LYS A 72 -1.04 2.40 13.51
N LYS A 73 0.09 2.07 12.89
CA LYS A 73 0.89 3.04 12.12
C LYS A 73 0.10 3.60 10.92
N LEU A 74 -0.57 2.76 10.13
CA LEU A 74 -1.45 3.19 9.04
C LEU A 74 -2.53 4.18 9.54
N LYS A 75 -3.20 3.84 10.65
CA LYS A 75 -4.19 4.71 11.29
C LYS A 75 -3.58 6.05 11.75
N ASN A 76 -2.41 6.01 12.39
CA ASN A 76 -1.74 7.21 12.90
C ASN A 76 -1.25 8.13 11.78
N VAL A 77 -0.85 7.57 10.63
CA VAL A 77 -0.52 8.34 9.43
C VAL A 77 -1.76 9.05 8.87
N GLY A 78 -2.95 8.52 9.11
CA GLY A 78 -4.21 9.07 8.60
C GLY A 78 -4.60 8.47 7.25
N VAL A 79 -4.26 7.20 6.99
CA VAL A 79 -4.74 6.47 5.81
C VAL A 79 -6.26 6.40 5.82
N ASP A 80 -6.88 6.76 4.70
CA ASP A 80 -8.34 6.84 4.60
C ASP A 80 -8.97 5.49 4.29
N TYR A 81 -8.25 4.63 3.58
CA TYR A 81 -8.76 3.32 3.14
C TYR A 81 -7.65 2.28 2.98
N VAL A 82 -7.95 1.06 3.44
CA VAL A 82 -7.11 -0.12 3.28
C VAL A 82 -7.91 -1.16 2.50
N GLU A 83 -7.42 -1.52 1.32
CA GLU A 83 -7.97 -2.58 0.49
C GLU A 83 -7.18 -3.87 0.73
N ILE A 84 -7.87 -4.93 1.17
CA ILE A 84 -7.27 -6.25 1.39
C ILE A 84 -7.70 -7.18 0.26
N SER A 85 -6.71 -7.74 -0.42
CA SER A 85 -6.88 -8.69 -1.50
C SER A 85 -7.35 -10.07 -1.01
N LEU A 86 -8.55 -10.50 -1.40
CA LEU A 86 -9.10 -11.83 -1.08
C LEU A 86 -9.71 -12.50 -2.32
N ASP A 87 -8.97 -13.39 -2.97
CA ASP A 87 -9.38 -13.99 -4.27
C ASP A 87 -10.14 -15.32 -4.16
N GLY A 88 -10.47 -15.74 -2.95
CA GLY A 88 -11.21 -16.98 -2.71
C GLY A 88 -11.80 -16.98 -1.31
N ALA A 89 -13.04 -17.47 -1.18
CA ALA A 89 -13.73 -17.57 0.10
C ALA A 89 -13.31 -18.79 0.94
N ARG A 90 -12.38 -19.60 0.44
CA ARG A 90 -11.85 -20.81 1.10
C ARG A 90 -10.33 -20.81 0.99
N ASN A 91 -9.65 -21.31 2.02
CA ASN A 91 -8.19 -21.36 2.11
C ASN A 91 -7.58 -21.97 0.85
N GLU A 92 -8.10 -23.11 0.39
CA GLU A 92 -7.52 -23.84 -0.74
C GLU A 92 -7.62 -23.04 -2.04
N VAL A 93 -8.68 -22.25 -2.21
CA VAL A 93 -8.91 -21.43 -3.41
C VAL A 93 -7.98 -20.22 -3.41
N HIS A 94 -7.93 -19.50 -2.29
CA HIS A 94 -7.11 -18.29 -2.17
C HIS A 94 -5.62 -18.62 -2.23
N ASP A 95 -5.17 -19.62 -1.47
CA ASP A 95 -3.77 -20.05 -1.45
C ASP A 95 -3.31 -20.56 -2.82
N SER A 96 -4.15 -21.35 -3.51
CA SER A 96 -3.86 -21.82 -4.86
C SER A 96 -3.80 -20.68 -5.87
N PHE A 97 -4.66 -19.66 -5.74
CA PHE A 97 -4.66 -18.50 -6.63
C PHE A 97 -3.40 -17.65 -6.43
N ARG A 98 -3.00 -17.44 -5.17
CA ARG A 98 -1.85 -16.62 -4.79
C ARG A 98 -0.51 -17.35 -4.86
N GLY A 99 -0.53 -18.68 -4.95
CA GLY A 99 0.67 -19.53 -4.99
C GLY A 99 1.41 -19.61 -3.65
N VAL A 100 0.74 -19.30 -2.53
CA VAL A 100 1.34 -19.28 -1.19
C VAL A 100 0.42 -20.03 -0.23
N ILE A 101 0.90 -21.14 0.31
CA ILE A 101 0.17 -21.94 1.31
C ILE A 101 0.07 -21.14 2.63
N GLY A 102 -1.13 -21.08 3.19
CA GLY A 102 -1.45 -20.38 4.42
C GLY A 102 -1.60 -18.86 4.27
N CYS A 103 -1.67 -18.31 3.05
CA CYS A 103 -1.85 -16.87 2.91
C CYS A 103 -3.27 -16.44 3.20
N PHE A 104 -4.29 -17.28 2.98
CA PHE A 104 -5.67 -16.96 3.35
C PHE A 104 -5.81 -16.63 4.83
N GLU A 105 -5.28 -17.49 5.71
CA GLU A 105 -5.38 -17.29 7.16
C GLU A 105 -4.70 -16.00 7.58
N LYS A 106 -3.49 -15.72 7.06
CA LYS A 106 -2.77 -14.47 7.33
C LYS A 106 -3.55 -13.25 6.84
N THR A 107 -4.15 -13.32 5.65
CA THR A 107 -4.97 -12.24 5.08
C THR A 107 -6.20 -11.97 5.94
N MET A 108 -6.84 -13.03 6.45
CA MET A 108 -8.02 -12.92 7.31
C MET A 108 -7.70 -12.42 8.72
N ASP A 109 -6.52 -12.77 9.25
CA ASP A 109 -6.09 -12.35 10.59
C ASP A 109 -5.78 -10.85 10.67
N GLY A 110 -5.23 -10.25 9.60
CA GLY A 110 -4.85 -8.83 9.56
C GLY A 110 -3.72 -8.50 10.52
#